data_AF-A0A9D2BYZ0-F1
#
_entry.id   AF-A0A9D2BYZ0-F1
#
_cell.length_a   1.000
_cell.length_b   1.000
_cell.length_c   1.000
_cell.angle_alpha   90.00
_cell.angle_beta   90.00
_cell.angle_gamma   90.00
#
_symmetry.space_group_name_H-M   'P 1'
#
loop_
_entity.id
_entity.type
_entity.pdbx_description
1 polymer ?
#
loop_
_entity_poly.entity_id
_entity_poly.type
_entity_poly.pdbx_seq_one_letter_code
_entity_poly.pdbx_strand_id
1 'polypeptide(L)'
;MARLPHLPESELDLMLTIWSMEGPVTAPALLEKLEKPLTASALHSYLKRLEEKGYLCCEKVGKVNQYRPLVDRAAYQRQESRSILGKLYQGSLRHFTAALYDGGNLDRREVEELRAYLEELEERGEV
;
A
#
# COMPACT_ATOMS: atom_id res chain seq x y z
N MET A 1 -0.73 18.99 6.05
CA MET A 1 -1.42 17.71 5.79
C MET A 1 -1.12 16.77 6.95
N ALA A 2 -2.13 16.10 7.51
CA ALA A 2 -1.90 15.12 8.57
C ALA A 2 -1.20 13.88 8.01
N ARG A 3 -0.26 13.31 8.77
CA ARG A 3 0.43 12.07 8.41
C ARG A 3 -0.55 10.91 8.54
N LEU A 4 -0.66 10.07 7.50
CA LEU A 4 -1.48 8.87 7.53
C LEU A 4 -0.95 7.89 8.60
N PRO A 5 -1.81 7.25 9.41
CA PRO A 5 -1.37 6.29 10.42
C PRO A 5 -0.70 5.07 9.78
N HIS A 6 0.39 4.56 10.35
CA HIS A 6 1.05 3.36 9.82
C HIS A 6 0.11 2.13 9.87
N LEU A 7 0.15 1.32 8.81
CA LEU A 7 -0.55 0.04 8.72
C LEU A 7 0.44 -1.10 9.03
N PRO A 8 0.23 -1.87 10.11
CA PRO A 8 0.91 -3.15 10.30
C PRO A 8 0.69 -4.09 9.12
N GLU A 9 1.56 -5.08 8.94
CA GLU A 9 1.55 -6.02 7.81
C GLU A 9 0.16 -6.60 7.51
N SER A 10 -0.55 -7.08 8.54
CA SER A 10 -1.88 -7.66 8.36
C SER A 10 -2.97 -6.67 7.91
N GLU A 11 -2.86 -5.39 8.30
CA GLU A 11 -3.75 -4.33 7.82
C GLU A 11 -3.36 -3.85 6.42
N LEU A 12 -2.06 -3.85 6.12
CA LEU A 12 -1.54 -3.51 4.80
C LEU A 12 -1.96 -4.56 3.76
N ASP A 13 -1.82 -5.85 4.05
CA ASP A 13 -2.29 -6.95 3.20
C ASP A 13 -3.77 -6.77 2.84
N LEU A 14 -4.59 -6.39 3.83
CA LEU A 14 -6.01 -6.14 3.63
C LEU A 14 -6.27 -4.92 2.74
N MET A 15 -5.57 -3.81 2.97
CA MET A 15 -5.70 -2.61 2.13
C MET A 15 -5.18 -2.82 0.71
N LEU A 16 -4.11 -3.60 0.51
CA LEU A 16 -3.62 -3.99 -0.82
C LEU A 16 -4.69 -4.78 -1.58
N THR A 17 -5.36 -5.71 -0.89
CA THR A 17 -6.48 -6.45 -1.45
C THR A 17 -7.63 -5.50 -1.82
N ILE A 18 -8.07 -4.64 -0.89
CA ILE A 18 -9.14 -3.66 -1.12
C ILE A 18 -8.82 -2.72 -2.30
N TRP A 19 -7.60 -2.18 -2.38
CA TRP A 19 -7.19 -1.29 -3.47
C TRP A 19 -7.10 -1.99 -4.84
N SER A 20 -6.96 -3.31 -4.86
CA SER A 20 -6.99 -4.10 -6.11
C SER A 20 -8.41 -4.44 -6.58
N MET A 21 -9.41 -4.22 -5.73
CA MET A 21 -10.81 -4.45 -6.06
C MET A 21 -11.42 -3.19 -6.67
N GLU A 22 -12.26 -3.38 -7.68
CA GLU A 22 -13.01 -2.28 -8.28
C GLU A 22 -14.29 -2.01 -7.48
N GLY A 23 -14.51 -0.75 -7.11
CA GLY A 23 -15.74 -0.30 -6.45
C GLY A 23 -15.84 -0.65 -4.96
N PRO A 24 -17.05 -0.54 -4.38
CA PRO A 24 -17.28 -0.81 -2.96
C PRO A 24 -17.09 -2.29 -2.63
N VAL A 25 -16.35 -2.59 -1.57
CA VAL A 25 -15.98 -3.95 -1.17
C VAL A 25 -16.88 -4.45 -0.05
N THR A 26 -17.29 -5.71 -0.07
CA THR A 26 -18.03 -6.34 1.04
C THR A 26 -17.13 -7.32 1.80
N ALA A 27 -17.44 -7.55 3.08
CA ALA A 27 -16.66 -8.52 3.88
C ALA A 27 -16.62 -9.94 3.27
N PRO A 28 -17.73 -10.49 2.73
CA PRO A 28 -17.68 -11.78 2.03
C PRO A 28 -16.76 -11.78 0.80
N ALA A 29 -16.88 -10.77 -0.08
CA ALA A 29 -16.04 -10.67 -1.27
C ALA A 29 -14.54 -10.52 -0.93
N LEU A 30 -14.25 -9.88 0.20
CA LEU A 30 -12.89 -9.73 0.70
C LEU A 30 -12.35 -11.06 1.23
N LEU A 31 -13.15 -11.84 1.98
CA LEU A 31 -12.76 -13.19 2.43
C LEU A 31 -12.43 -14.13 1.26
N GLU A 32 -13.16 -14.02 0.15
CA GLU A 32 -12.92 -14.86 -1.04
C GLU A 32 -11.61 -14.51 -1.76
N LYS A 33 -11.15 -13.26 -1.67
CA LYS A 33 -9.93 -12.77 -2.35
C LYS A 33 -8.67 -12.82 -1.50
N LEU A 34 -8.79 -12.98 -0.19
CA LEU A 34 -7.64 -13.03 0.71
C LEU A 34 -6.83 -14.31 0.51
N GLU A 35 -5.54 -14.17 0.24
CA GLU A 35 -4.62 -15.32 0.14
C GLU A 35 -4.45 -16.05 1.48
N LYS A 36 -4.40 -15.29 2.58
CA LYS A 36 -4.31 -15.83 3.94
C LYS A 36 -5.72 -15.96 4.53
N PRO A 37 -6.17 -17.16 4.93
CA PRO A 37 -7.51 -17.35 5.47
C PRO A 37 -7.68 -16.59 6.78
N LEU A 38 -8.71 -15.74 6.85
CA LEU A 38 -9.13 -15.03 8.05
C LEU A 38 -10.52 -15.49 8.48
N THR A 39 -10.77 -15.49 9.78
CA THR A 39 -12.14 -15.65 10.29
C THR A 39 -12.93 -14.37 10.04
N ALA A 40 -14.26 -14.48 9.88
CA ALA A 40 -15.13 -13.31 9.72
C ALA A 40 -14.99 -12.31 10.87
N SER A 41 -14.85 -12.80 12.11
CA SER A 41 -14.64 -11.95 13.30
C SER A 41 -13.31 -11.18 13.25
N ALA A 42 -12.23 -11.84 12.83
CA ALA A 42 -10.94 -11.19 12.65
C ALA A 42 -11.02 -10.12 11.56
N LEU A 43 -11.63 -10.44 10.41
CA LEU A 43 -11.83 -9.49 9.33
C LEU A 43 -12.61 -8.26 9.77
N HIS A 44 -13.73 -8.44 10.48
CA HIS A 44 -14.50 -7.31 11.02
C HIS A 44 -13.68 -6.43 11.96
N SER A 45 -12.81 -7.04 12.77
CA SER A 45 -11.91 -6.30 13.66
C SER A 45 -10.88 -5.48 12.87
N TYR A 46 -10.32 -6.02 11.79
CA TYR A 46 -9.42 -5.29 10.90
C TYR A 46 -10.12 -4.14 10.18
N LEU A 47 -11.30 -4.39 9.60
CA LEU A 47 -12.08 -3.37 8.88
C LEU A 47 -12.47 -2.22 9.80
N LYS A 48 -12.87 -2.52 11.04
CA LYS A 48 -13.17 -1.49 12.04
C LYS A 48 -11.93 -0.64 12.39
N ARG A 49 -10.76 -1.26 12.59
CA ARG A 49 -9.51 -0.50 12.84
C ARG A 49 -9.12 0.38 11.67
N LEU A 50 -9.28 -0.12 10.44
CA LEU A 50 -9.00 0.66 9.23
C LEU A 50 -9.97 1.85 9.08
N GLU A 51 -11.24 1.67 9.43
CA GLU A 51 -12.22 2.75 9.51
C GLU A 51 -11.86 3.78 10.60
N GLU A 52 -11.52 3.34 11.82
CA GLU A 52 -11.07 4.21 12.91
C GLU A 52 -9.81 5.00 12.57
N LYS A 53 -8.91 4.42 11.76
CA LYS A 53 -7.71 5.10 11.24
C LYS A 53 -8.00 6.03 10.05
N GLY A 54 -9.23 6.03 9.52
CA GLY A 54 -9.65 6.87 8.39
C GLY A 54 -9.21 6.34 7.02
N TYR A 55 -8.85 5.06 6.90
CA TYR A 55 -8.51 4.45 5.62
C TYR A 55 -9.73 4.01 4.83
N LEU A 56 -10.81 3.65 5.53
CA LEU A 56 -12.04 3.15 4.94
C LEU A 56 -13.24 3.94 5.46
N CYS A 57 -14.28 4.06 4.65
CA CYS A 57 -15.62 4.35 5.14
C CYS A 57 -16.50 3.11 5.00
N CYS A 58 -17.32 2.83 6.02
CA CYS A 58 -18.36 1.81 5.96
C CYS A 58 -19.70 2.46 5.61
N GLU A 59 -20.37 1.98 4.57
CA GLU A 59 -21.73 2.33 4.21
C GLU A 59 -22.62 1.09 4.27
N LYS A 60 -23.78 1.22 4.92
CA LYS A 60 -24.75 0.13 4.98
C LYS A 60 -25.70 0.21 3.79
N VAL A 61 -25.58 -0.75 2.87
CA VAL A 61 -26.45 -0.88 1.70
C VAL A 61 -27.40 -2.06 1.95
N GLY A 62 -28.62 -1.75 2.38
CA GLY A 62 -29.61 -2.73 2.81
C GLY A 62 -29.16 -3.49 4.07
N LYS A 63 -28.88 -4.80 3.94
CA LYS A 63 -28.39 -5.65 5.04
C LYS A 63 -26.87 -5.89 4.99
N VAL A 64 -26.17 -5.30 4.04
CA VAL A 64 -24.74 -5.56 3.79
C VAL A 64 -23.92 -4.31 4.04
N ASN A 65 -22.79 -4.47 4.73
CA ASN A 65 -21.81 -3.40 4.87
C ASN A 65 -20.89 -3.38 3.65
N GLN A 66 -20.75 -2.21 3.03
CA GLN A 66 -19.81 -1.93 1.96
C GLN A 66 -18.72 -1.00 2.47
N TYR A 67 -17.48 -1.27 2.09
CA TYR A 67 -16.31 -0.50 2.47
C TYR A 67 -15.73 0.16 1.23
N ARG A 68 -15.36 1.44 1.33
CA ARG A 68 -14.64 2.16 0.27
C ARG A 68 -13.35 2.76 0.83
N PRO A 69 -12.24 2.71 0.09
CA PRO A 69 -11.02 3.40 0.49
C PRO A 69 -11.23 4.91 0.45
N LEU A 70 -10.83 5.57 1.54
CA LEU A 70 -10.75 7.03 1.65
C LEU A 70 -9.35 7.55 1.31
N VAL A 71 -8.37 6.66 1.30
CA VAL A 71 -6.96 6.94 1.01
C VAL A 71 -6.56 6.20 -0.24
N ASP A 72 -6.00 6.90 -1.22
CA ASP A 72 -5.47 6.29 -2.44
C ASP A 72 -4.21 5.47 -2.15
N ARG A 73 -4.09 4.32 -2.83
CA ARG A 73 -2.89 3.46 -2.76
C ARG A 73 -1.60 4.25 -3.01
N ALA A 74 -1.61 5.09 -4.05
CA ALA A 74 -0.46 5.91 -4.42
C ALA A 74 -0.11 6.95 -3.35
N ALA A 75 -1.11 7.52 -2.66
CA ALA A 75 -0.88 8.47 -1.58
C ALA A 75 -0.22 7.79 -0.37
N TYR A 76 -0.72 6.61 0.01
CA TYR A 76 -0.10 5.80 1.08
C TYR A 76 1.33 5.38 0.72
N GLN A 77 1.54 4.84 -0.49
CA GLN A 77 2.87 4.44 -0.97
C GLN A 77 3.88 5.60 -0.92
N ARG A 78 3.53 6.79 -1.43
CA ARG A 78 4.42 7.95 -1.37
C ARG A 78 4.82 8.31 0.06
N GLN A 79 3.88 8.28 1.00
CA GLN A 79 4.18 8.57 2.40
C GLN A 79 5.06 7.48 3.02
N GLU A 80 4.70 6.21 2.81
CA GLU A 80 5.38 5.10 3.44
C GLU A 80 6.79 4.89 2.88
N SER A 81 6.99 5.09 1.57
CA SER A 81 8.32 5.10 0.94
C SER A 81 9.24 6.14 1.58
N ARG A 82 8.75 7.37 1.82
CA ARG A 82 9.54 8.40 2.53
C ARG A 82 9.87 8.00 3.97
N SER A 83 8.91 7.39 4.67
CA SER A 83 9.08 6.89 6.03
C SER A 83 10.13 5.78 6.10
N ILE A 84 10.05 4.79 5.22
CA ILE A 84 11.00 3.67 5.11
C ILE A 84 12.40 4.17 4.75
N LEU A 85 12.50 5.02 3.72
CA LEU A 85 13.79 5.54 3.26
C LEU A 85 14.49 6.32 4.37
N GLY A 86 13.76 7.18 5.08
CA GLY A 86 14.31 7.94 6.21
C GLY A 86 14.74 7.06 7.39
N LYS A 87 13.92 6.07 7.78
CA LYS A 87 14.16 5.25 8.97
C LYS A 87 15.24 4.18 8.78
N LEU A 88 15.24 3.48 7.64
CA LEU A 88 16.11 2.31 7.43
C LEU A 88 17.34 2.63 6.58
N TYR A 89 17.24 3.61 5.67
CA TYR A 89 18.27 3.90 4.68
C TYR A 89 18.87 5.30 4.81
N GLN A 90 18.62 5.98 5.94
CA GLN A 90 19.12 7.32 6.24
C GLN A 90 18.75 8.36 5.17
N GLY A 91 17.60 8.18 4.51
CA GLY A 91 17.13 9.03 3.42
C GLY A 91 17.88 8.85 2.09
N SER A 92 18.79 7.89 1.99
CA SER A 92 19.62 7.67 0.81
C SER A 92 19.03 6.61 -0.10
N LEU A 93 18.61 7.03 -1.31
CA LEU A 93 18.20 6.10 -2.36
C LEU A 93 19.35 5.16 -2.75
N ARG A 94 20.60 5.65 -2.70
CA ARG A 94 21.80 4.83 -2.97
C ARG A 94 21.93 3.67 -1.98
N HIS A 95 21.69 3.91 -0.69
CA HIS A 95 21.75 2.84 0.32
C HIS A 95 20.64 1.81 0.12
N PHE A 96 19.44 2.27 -0.26
CA PHE A 96 18.33 1.38 -0.61
C PHE A 96 18.67 0.49 -1.82
N THR A 97 19.18 1.08 -2.91
CA THR A 97 19.55 0.32 -4.11
C THR A 97 20.70 -0.66 -3.86
N ALA A 98 21.69 -0.28 -3.04
CA ALA A 98 22.79 -1.18 -2.66
C ALA A 98 22.27 -2.40 -1.90
N ALA A 99 21.35 -2.20 -0.95
CA ALA A 99 20.75 -3.31 -0.20
C ALA A 99 19.94 -4.28 -1.07
N LEU A 100 19.29 -3.79 -2.14
CA LEU A 100 18.58 -4.65 -3.10
C LEU A 100 19.54 -5.45 -4.00
N TYR A 101 20.62 -4.82 -4.44
CA TYR A 101 21.65 -5.47 -5.26
C TYR A 101 22.39 -6.56 -4.50
N ASP A 102 22.86 -6.27 -3.28
CA ASP A 102 23.58 -7.24 -2.45
C ASP A 102 22.69 -8.44 -2.05
N GLY A 103 21.37 -8.23 -2.00
CA GLY A 103 20.37 -9.27 -1.75
C GLY A 103 19.98 -10.10 -2.98
N GLY A 104 20.50 -9.78 -4.18
CA GLY A 104 20.16 -10.47 -5.43
C GLY A 104 18.76 -10.17 -5.97
N ASN A 105 18.09 -9.16 -5.45
CA ASN A 105 16.72 -8.78 -5.81
C ASN A 105 16.65 -7.69 -6.88
N LEU A 106 17.80 -7.24 -7.42
CA LEU A 106 17.86 -6.25 -8.48
C LEU A 106 18.58 -6.85 -9.69
N ASP A 107 17.84 -7.14 -10.75
CA ASP A 107 18.41 -7.65 -11.99
C ASP A 107 18.85 -6.52 -12.93
N ARG A 108 19.59 -6.87 -13.99
CA ARG A 108 20.10 -5.89 -14.95
C ARG A 108 18.98 -5.14 -15.68
N ARG A 109 17.86 -5.81 -15.95
CA ARG A 109 16.73 -5.23 -16.67
C ARG A 109 16.04 -4.18 -15.79
N GLU A 110 15.86 -4.46 -14.51
CA GLU A 110 15.30 -3.48 -13.56
C GLU A 110 16.19 -2.23 -13.43
N VAL A 111 17.52 -2.39 -13.48
CA VAL A 111 18.47 -1.26 -13.51
C VAL A 111 18.34 -0.45 -14.79
N GLU A 112 18.17 -1.10 -15.94
CA GLU A 112 18.01 -0.44 -17.24
C GLU A 112 16.66 0.31 -17.31
N GLU A 113 15.57 -0.30 -16.83
CA GLU A 113 14.25 0.33 -16.72
C GLU A 113 14.29 1.55 -15.79
N LEU A 114 14.97 1.45 -14.65
CA LEU A 114 15.13 2.58 -13.72
C LEU A 114 15.96 3.72 -14.35
N ARG A 115 17.03 3.39 -15.08
CA ARG A 115 17.85 4.40 -15.77
C ARG A 115 17.03 5.16 -16.80
N ALA A 116 16.29 4.46 -17.66
CA ALA A 116 15.44 5.09 -18.68
C ALA A 116 14.38 6.01 -18.05
N TYR A 117 13.78 5.59 -16.93
CA TYR A 117 12.81 6.41 -16.21
C TYR A 117 13.45 7.69 -15.61
N LEU A 118 14.67 7.62 -15.08
CA LEU A 118 15.38 8.79 -14.56
C LEU A 118 15.72 9.78 -15.69
N GLU A 119 16.18 9.28 -16.83
CA GLU A 119 16.44 10.11 -18.02
C GLU A 119 15.15 10.81 -18.49
N GLU A 120 14.01 10.10 -18.53
CA GLU A 120 12.70 10.70 -18.86
C GLU A 120 12.32 11.83 -17.88
N LEU A 121 12.54 11.64 -16.58
CA LEU A 121 12.24 12.67 -15.58
C LEU A 121 13.13 13.91 -15.72
N GLU A 122 14.42 13.73 -16.04
CA GLU A 122 15.36 14.82 -16.31
C GLU A 122 14.94 15.61 -17.56
N GLU A 123 14.57 14.91 -18.65
CA GLU A 123 14.06 15.54 -19.88
C GLU A 123 12.78 16.34 -19.65
N ARG A 124 11.92 15.88 -18.73
CA ARG A 124 10.70 16.56 -18.30
C ARG A 124 10.94 17.69 -17.30
N GLY A 125 12.16 17.82 -16.75
CA GLY A 125 12.52 18.81 -15.74
C GLY A 125 11.86 18.58 -14.37
N GLU A 126 11.54 17.33 -14.04
CA GLU A 126 10.89 16.94 -12.78
C GLU A 126 11.89 16.59 -11.66
N VAL A 127 13.17 16.41 -12.01
CA VAL A 127 14.31 16.16 -11.12
C VAL A 127 15.55 16.92 -11.55
#